data_AF-A0AAU0YJD2-F1
#
_entry.id   AF-A0AAU0YJD2-F1
#
_cell.length_a   1.000
_cell.length_b   1.000
_cell.length_c   1.000
_cell.angle_alpha   90.00
_cell.angle_beta   90.00
_cell.angle_gamma   90.00
#
_symmetry.space_group_name_H-M   'P 1'
#
loop_
_entity.id
_entity.type
_entity.pdbx_description
1 polymer ?
#
loop_
_entity_poly.entity_id
_entity_poly.type
_entity_poly.pdbx_seq_one_letter_code
_entity_poly.pdbx_strand_id
1 'polypeptide(L)' 'MAQHSPAPARICPDCDGFPAVAIDTGTLLEDGTRATLLVTCRRCRGTGSTRTAAPTPVARREHA' A
#
# COMPACT_ATOMS: atom_id res chain seq x y z
N MET A 1 6.97 -34.10 5.54
CA MET A 1 6.08 -32.99 5.96
C MET A 1 6.43 -31.77 5.11
N ALA A 2 5.48 -31.14 4.42
CA ALA A 2 5.74 -29.93 3.65
C ALA A 2 5.78 -28.72 4.58
N GLN A 3 6.84 -27.91 4.51
CA GLN A 3 6.94 -26.66 5.25
C GLN A 3 6.40 -25.53 4.37
N HIS A 4 5.29 -24.91 4.78
CA HIS A 4 4.80 -23.70 4.13
C HIS A 4 5.51 -22.49 4.73
N SER A 5 6.40 -21.87 3.95
CA SER A 5 6.90 -20.53 4.27
C SER A 5 5.92 -19.50 3.74
N PRO A 6 5.42 -18.57 4.56
CA PRO A 6 4.57 -17.49 4.10
C PRO A 6 5.28 -16.64 3.04
N ALA A 7 4.52 -16.20 2.03
CA ALA A 7 5.06 -15.24 1.08
C ALA A 7 5.39 -13.90 1.80
N PRO A 8 6.45 -13.19 1.37
CA PRO A 8 6.78 -11.88 1.92
C PRO A 8 5.61 -10.89 1.75
N ALA A 9 5.40 -10.04 2.76
CA ALA A 9 4.40 -8.97 2.70
C ALA A 9 4.70 -8.01 1.54
N ARG A 10 3.67 -7.59 0.80
CA ARG A 10 3.79 -6.63 -0.30
C ARG A 10 3.49 -5.22 0.19
N ILE A 11 4.40 -4.65 0.99
CA ILE A 11 4.25 -3.30 1.53
C ILE A 11 4.64 -2.26 0.47
N CYS A 12 3.87 -1.18 0.35
CA CYS A 12 4.23 -0.06 -0.52
C CYS A 12 5.45 0.68 0.06
N PRO A 13 6.56 0.84 -0.71
CA PRO A 13 7.78 1.45 -0.19
C PRO A 13 7.64 2.94 0.13
N ASP A 14 6.77 3.65 -0.61
CA ASP A 14 6.58 5.10 -0.42
C ASP A 14 5.88 5.46 0.90
N CYS A 15 5.06 4.57 1.43
CA CYS A 15 4.25 4.84 2.63
C CYS A 15 4.49 3.84 3.76
N ASP A 16 5.35 2.85 3.54
CA ASP A 16 5.73 1.82 4.50
C ASP A 16 4.55 1.14 5.22
N GLY A 17 3.44 0.96 4.51
CA GLY A 17 2.22 0.35 5.05
C GLY A 17 1.26 1.32 5.78
N PHE A 18 1.51 2.62 5.76
CA PHE A 18 0.61 3.68 6.27
C PHE A 18 -0.01 4.50 5.13
N PRO A 19 -1.01 3.96 4.42
CA PRO A 19 -1.42 4.51 3.13
C PRO A 19 -2.43 5.66 3.22
N ALA A 20 -2.97 5.94 4.41
CA ALA A 20 -3.92 7.01 4.65
C ALA A 20 -3.71 7.62 6.04
N VAL A 21 -3.78 8.94 6.13
CA VAL A 21 -3.72 9.69 7.40
C VAL A 21 -4.82 10.75 7.42
N ALA A 22 -5.42 10.96 8.59
CA ALA A 22 -6.37 12.03 8.83
C ALA A 22 -5.66 13.15 9.60
N ILE A 23 -5.62 14.35 9.02
CA ILE A 23 -4.98 15.52 9.62
C ILE A 23 -6.08 16.40 10.22
N ASP A 24 -6.03 16.66 11.52
CA ASP A 24 -6.92 17.64 12.15
C ASP A 24 -6.65 19.03 11.57
N THR A 25 -7.71 19.70 11.13
CA THR A 25 -7.64 21.07 10.61
C THR A 25 -7.76 22.12 11.72
N GLY A 26 -8.03 21.68 12.95
CA GLY A 26 -8.24 22.55 14.12
C GLY A 26 -9.63 23.15 14.21
N THR A 27 -10.51 22.86 13.25
CA THR A 27 -11.91 23.32 13.24
C THR A 27 -12.82 22.25 13.84
N LEU A 28 -13.73 22.69 14.71
CA LEU A 28 -14.85 21.88 15.17
C LEU A 28 -16.04 22.06 14.22
N LEU A 29 -16.64 20.96 13.80
CA LEU A 29 -17.89 20.93 13.06
C LEU A 29 -19.06 21.17 14.01
N GLU A 30 -20.22 21.52 13.45
CA GLU A 30 -21.43 21.84 14.21
C GLU A 30 -21.93 20.68 15.06
N ASP A 31 -21.60 19.45 14.67
CA ASP A 31 -21.89 18.22 15.39
C ASP A 31 -20.91 17.91 16.53
N GLY A 32 -19.90 18.77 16.74
CA GLY A 32 -18.88 18.63 17.76
C GLY A 32 -17.71 17.70 17.38
N THR A 33 -17.65 17.21 16.14
CA THR A 33 -16.50 16.46 15.64
C THR A 33 -15.40 17.38 15.11
N ARG A 34 -14.17 16.86 14.99
CA ARG A 34 -13.05 17.59 14.39
C ARG A 34 -13.05 17.45 12.88
N ALA A 35 -12.99 18.57 12.17
CA ALA A 35 -12.81 18.57 10.73
C ALA A 35 -11.41 18.04 10.38
N THR A 36 -11.36 16.98 9.58
CA THR A 36 -10.09 16.35 9.17
C THR A 36 -9.90 16.39 7.66
N LEU A 37 -8.65 16.56 7.23
CA LEU A 37 -8.23 16.36 5.85
C LEU A 37 -7.67 14.94 5.70
N LEU A 38 -8.32 14.13 4.85
CA LEU A 38 -7.81 12.81 4.50
C LEU A 38 -6.74 12.92 3.41
N VAL A 39 -5.53 12.47 3.72
CA VAL A 39 -4.43 12.37 2.76
C VAL A 39 -4.12 10.90 2.51
N THR A 40 -4.00 10.53 1.23
CA THR A 40 -3.66 9.17 0.81
C THR A 40 -2.34 9.13 0.05
N CYS A 41 -1.59 8.03 0.19
CA CYS A 41 -0.38 7.81 -0.59
C CYS A 41 -0.73 7.73 -2.08
N ARG A 42 -0.12 8.57 -2.90
CA ARG A 42 -0.40 8.63 -4.35
C ARG A 42 0.02 7.36 -5.09
N ARG A 43 1.04 6.66 -4.60
CA ARG A 43 1.60 5.46 -5.24
C ARG A 43 0.70 4.25 -5.09
N CYS A 44 0.25 3.94 -3.88
CA CYS A 44 -0.65 2.82 -3.62
C CYS A 44 -2.13 3.21 -3.60
N ARG A 45 -2.46 4.51 -3.63
CA ARG A 45 -3.84 5.04 -3.60
C ARG A 45 -4.64 4.56 -2.38
N GLY A 46 -4.00 4.49 -1.22
CA GLY A 46 -4.69 4.10 0.03
C GLY A 46 -4.67 2.60 0.36
N THR A 47 -4.13 1.72 -0.50
CA THR A 47 -4.20 0.26 -0.29
C THR A 47 -3.07 -0.32 0.59
N GLY A 48 -2.02 0.45 0.87
CA GLY A 48 -0.85 -0.02 1.63
C GLY A 48 0.05 -1.00 0.87
N SER A 49 -0.34 -1.39 -0.35
CA SER A 49 0.35 -2.36 -1.19
C SER A 49 0.28 -1.96 -2.65
N THR A 50 1.39 -2.05 -3.37
CA THR A 50 1.37 -1.91 -4.83
C THR A 50 1.14 -3.27 -5.46
N ARG A 51 0.16 -3.39 -6.35
CA ARG A 51 0.04 -4.58 -7.20
C ARG A 51 1.27 -4.64 -8.10
N THR A 52 2.21 -5.53 -7.79
CA THR A 52 3.31 -5.84 -8.71
C THR A 52 2.68 -6.32 -10.01
N ALA A 53 3.07 -5.74 -11.15
CA ALA A 53 2.70 -6.29 -12.45
C ALA A 53 3.10 -7.77 -12.45
N ALA A 54 2.25 -8.65 -12.99
CA ALA A 54 2.60 -10.06 -13.09
C ALA A 54 3.97 -10.16 -13.79
N PRO A 55 4.92 -10.94 -13.26
CA PRO A 55 6.22 -11.07 -13.90
C PRO A 55 5.99 -11.51 -15.34
N THR A 56 6.52 -10.74 -16.30
CA THR A 56 6.56 -11.19 -17.69
C THR A 56 7.35 -12.50 -17.72
N PRO A 57 6.83 -13.57 -18.35
CA PRO A 57 7.56 -14.82 -18.41
C PRO A 57 8.94 -14.54 -19.02
N VAL A 58 9.99 -14.84 -18.26
CA VAL A 58 11.36 -14.76 -18.76
C VAL A 58 11.50 -15.87 -19.80
N ALA A 59 11.68 -15.51 -21.07
CA ALA A 59 12.01 -16.46 -22.11
C ALA A 59 13.33 -17.15 -21.74
N ARG A 60 13.26 -18.45 -21.42
CA ARG A 60 14.43 -19.26 -21.09
C ARG A 60 15.27 -19.38 -22.35
N ARG A 61 16.44 -18.73 -22.40
CA ARG A 61 17.39 -18.99 -23.48
C ARG A 61 17.96 -20.39 -23.26
N GLU A 62 17.65 -21.29 -24.18
CA GLU A 62 18.26 -22.61 -24.26
C GLU A 62 19.71 -22.46 -24.75
N HIS A 63 20.65 -22.98 -23.96
CA HIS A 63 22.06 -23.05 -24.31
C HIS A 63 22.28 -24.33 -25.13
N ALA A 64 22.67 -24.16 -26.40
CA ALA A 64 23.08 -25.23 -27.30
C ALA A 64 24.51 -25.72 -26.98
#